data_AF-A0A9P3UU83-F1
#
_entry.id   AF-A0A9P3UU83-F1
#
_cell.length_a   1.000
_cell.length_b   1.000
_cell.length_c   1.000
_cell.angle_alpha   90.00
_cell.angle_beta   90.00
_cell.angle_gamma   90.00
#
_symmetry.space_group_name_H-M   'P 1'
#
loop_
_entity.id
_entity.type
_entity.pdbx_description
1 polymer ?
#
loop_
_entity_poly.entity_id
_entity_poly.type
_entity_poly.pdbx_seq_one_letter_code
_entity_poly.pdbx_strand_id
1 'polypeptide(L)'
;MSTTRQHIDDQDPATWAALVKSAAADSVAAAQRLGQRPPAELVALAAMSERDLVEHRNRYGPARKRLSPAMRLVEADHMRVLAEQQTREAQQHRKDAEAAAAMARAEAEQSARAASAARERVREVQAESAQKEADWAAEREAAAKAAEQREAERAAERAAAQRALEQVRAELVKVRADAKAELAAAKEQLNAAEARAEQRMGERATERATAREAFEQVRAELEKVRADTQAELAAAKERVSAAEARAEQRIAERAAAKETAQRALEQVRAELERIRADAAAEVASARGQATAQITSAHRAAEAEVTRVRAEIEQLRAASAAELAAAREQADNQLTAVRKAAEAEVKHARSQAEEAAAAVVSARGEIERLRAEIEQLRAAAAAELASEVANAREQAREQAEAQVAAAHEAAQAEVAAARAEAAEAAQAALEAQSSLSALSADASPHLLTLPIPPLGLSAHTGPIELAVSTVRELDRILEAGASDGGPARRPVDLETVRNLVDTAAEEARNLAELLHNLPSHYSEQWQVDAANDYAAAAAAAYGALLQRVSAVLEQLRRYDSETNAEAIAAVAAMLDDHPWRRA
;
A
#
# COMPACT_ATOMS: atom_id res chain seq x y z
N MET A 1 119.03 -5.39 160.16
CA MET A 1 117.91 -4.42 160.24
C MET A 1 118.28 -3.09 159.54
N SER A 2 118.75 -3.16 158.29
CA SER A 2 119.26 -2.00 157.52
C SER A 2 118.84 -2.02 156.03
N THR A 3 117.93 -2.92 155.62
CA THR A 3 117.66 -3.24 154.22
C THR A 3 116.76 -2.24 153.49
N THR A 4 115.87 -1.53 154.19
CA THR A 4 114.94 -0.60 153.53
C THR A 4 115.60 0.72 153.12
N ARG A 5 116.59 1.20 153.89
CA ARG A 5 117.25 2.49 153.62
C ARG A 5 118.16 2.43 152.39
N GLN A 6 118.87 1.31 152.20
CA GLN A 6 119.75 1.09 151.06
C GLN A 6 118.99 0.96 149.74
N HIS A 7 117.81 0.33 149.76
CA HIS A 7 116.95 0.23 148.58
C HIS A 7 116.36 1.59 148.16
N ILE A 8 116.06 2.46 149.13
CA ILE A 8 115.66 3.84 148.84
C ILE A 8 116.82 4.59 148.21
N ASP A 9 118.06 4.40 148.68
CA ASP A 9 119.24 5.09 148.14
C ASP A 9 119.63 4.63 146.72
N ASP A 10 119.41 3.35 146.37
CA ASP A 10 119.74 2.79 145.04
C ASP A 10 118.64 3.04 143.97
N GLN A 11 117.45 3.50 144.36
CA GLN A 11 116.40 3.84 143.40
C GLN A 11 116.78 5.03 142.51
N ASP A 12 116.46 4.91 141.22
CA ASP A 12 116.57 6.00 140.26
C ASP A 12 115.80 7.24 140.77
N PRO A 13 116.37 8.45 140.68
CA PRO A 13 115.76 9.65 141.26
C PRO A 13 114.32 9.90 140.82
N ALA A 14 113.97 9.61 139.55
CA ALA A 14 112.62 9.83 139.03
C ALA A 14 111.62 8.82 139.62
N THR A 15 112.05 7.58 139.76
CA THR A 15 111.23 6.50 140.34
C THR A 15 110.96 6.75 141.82
N TRP A 16 111.97 7.21 142.56
CA TRP A 16 111.79 7.61 143.95
C TRP A 16 110.81 8.78 144.12
N ALA A 17 110.91 9.79 143.25
CA ALA A 17 110.08 10.98 143.34
C ALA A 17 108.60 10.66 143.14
N ALA A 18 108.28 9.81 142.15
CA ALA A 18 106.91 9.33 141.93
C ALA A 18 106.37 8.56 143.16
N LEU A 19 107.19 7.67 143.73
CA LEU A 19 106.80 6.84 144.87
C LEU A 19 106.51 7.68 146.13
N VAL A 20 107.39 8.64 146.46
CA VAL A 20 107.24 9.52 147.62
C VAL A 20 106.00 10.40 147.50
N LYS A 21 105.72 10.91 146.30
CA LYS A 21 104.53 11.73 146.05
C LYS A 21 103.23 10.95 146.30
N SER A 22 103.14 9.73 145.76
CA SER A 22 101.97 8.87 145.95
C SER A 22 101.74 8.58 147.43
N ALA A 23 102.79 8.14 148.14
CA ALA A 23 102.68 7.77 149.56
C ALA A 23 102.28 8.96 150.46
N ALA A 24 102.78 10.16 150.17
CA ALA A 24 102.41 11.37 150.88
C ALA A 24 100.94 11.75 150.64
N ALA A 25 100.47 11.68 149.39
CA ALA A 25 99.06 11.95 149.04
C ALA A 25 98.10 10.97 149.71
N ASP A 26 98.43 9.68 149.70
CA ASP A 26 97.61 8.63 150.31
C ASP A 26 97.50 8.80 151.83
N SER A 27 98.61 9.18 152.48
CA SER A 27 98.65 9.42 153.93
C SER A 27 97.80 10.62 154.34
N VAL A 28 97.82 11.70 153.55
CA VAL A 28 96.97 12.90 153.77
C VAL A 28 95.48 12.54 153.61
N ALA A 29 95.13 11.77 152.58
CA ALA A 29 93.76 11.32 152.35
C ALA A 29 93.25 10.35 153.44
N ALA A 30 94.13 9.54 154.02
CA ALA A 30 93.77 8.65 155.13
C ALA A 30 93.46 9.42 156.42
N ALA A 31 94.27 10.42 156.79
CA ALA A 31 94.06 11.22 157.99
C ALA A 31 92.73 11.99 157.97
N GLN A 32 92.39 12.58 156.81
CA GLN A 32 91.14 13.31 156.61
C GLN A 32 89.90 12.42 156.78
N ARG A 33 89.96 11.16 156.32
CA ARG A 33 88.85 10.20 156.47
C ARG A 33 88.59 9.80 157.92
N LEU A 34 89.63 9.81 158.76
CA LEU A 34 89.52 9.51 160.19
C LEU A 34 89.16 10.74 161.04
N GLY A 35 88.86 11.89 160.40
CA GLY A 35 88.52 13.14 161.09
C GLY A 35 89.73 13.79 161.79
N GLN A 36 90.94 13.30 161.54
CA GLN A 36 92.17 13.86 162.10
C GLN A 36 92.76 14.88 161.12
N ARG A 37 93.33 15.97 161.67
CA ARG A 37 94.01 16.97 160.84
C ARG A 37 95.41 16.43 160.48
N PRO A 38 95.75 16.21 159.19
CA PRO A 38 97.05 15.68 158.80
C PRO A 38 98.20 16.64 159.16
N PRO A 39 99.40 16.13 159.49
CA PRO A 39 100.60 16.94 159.69
C PRO A 39 100.94 17.76 158.45
N ALA A 40 101.33 19.03 158.65
CA ALA A 40 101.56 19.98 157.56
C ALA A 40 102.69 19.56 156.58
N GLU A 41 103.69 18.82 157.07
CA GLU A 41 104.84 18.35 156.28
C GLU A 41 104.44 17.34 155.19
N LEU A 42 103.50 16.43 155.50
CA LEU A 42 102.98 15.47 154.52
C LEU A 42 102.10 16.14 153.47
N VAL A 43 101.34 17.16 153.87
CA VAL A 43 100.55 17.98 152.93
C VAL A 43 101.47 18.73 151.96
N ALA A 44 102.61 19.25 152.45
CA ALA A 44 103.59 19.92 151.60
C ALA A 44 104.25 18.96 150.60
N LEU A 45 104.68 17.76 151.05
CA LEU A 45 105.27 16.75 150.16
C LEU A 45 104.29 16.25 149.09
N ALA A 46 103.02 16.07 149.44
CA ALA A 46 101.98 15.66 148.49
C ALA A 46 101.71 16.73 147.41
N ALA A 47 101.93 18.00 147.73
CA ALA A 47 101.74 19.12 146.81
C ALA A 47 102.93 19.36 145.85
N MET A 48 104.11 18.79 146.11
CA MET A 48 105.29 18.96 145.25
C MET A 48 105.16 18.19 143.92
N SER A 49 105.74 18.73 142.82
CA SER A 49 105.82 17.99 141.55
C SER A 49 106.92 16.92 141.62
N GLU A 50 106.83 15.87 140.79
CA GLU A 50 107.86 14.83 140.75
C GLU A 50 109.22 15.41 140.37
N ARG A 51 109.23 16.43 139.52
CA ARG A 51 110.45 17.14 139.12
C ARG A 51 111.09 17.87 140.31
N ASP A 52 110.28 18.50 141.15
CA ASP A 52 110.75 19.18 142.36
C ASP A 52 111.26 18.18 143.41
N LEU A 53 110.63 17.01 143.52
CA LEU A 53 111.09 15.93 144.39
C LEU A 53 112.42 15.34 143.91
N VAL A 54 112.59 15.09 142.61
CA VAL A 54 113.89 14.68 142.03
C VAL A 54 114.98 15.70 142.36
N GLU A 55 114.67 16.99 142.22
CA GLU A 55 115.62 18.06 142.51
C GLU A 55 115.95 18.13 144.01
N HIS A 56 114.95 17.95 144.89
CA HIS A 56 115.13 17.87 146.34
C HIS A 56 116.05 16.69 146.74
N ARG A 57 115.86 15.51 146.14
CA ARG A 57 116.75 14.35 146.36
C ARG A 57 118.15 14.56 145.78
N ASN A 58 118.28 15.18 144.62
CA ASN A 58 119.59 15.47 144.04
C ASN A 58 120.38 16.51 144.87
N ARG A 59 119.69 17.41 145.57
CA ARG A 59 120.33 18.46 146.38
C ARG A 59 120.65 18.01 147.80
N TYR A 60 119.88 17.10 148.39
CA TYR A 60 120.04 16.66 149.78
C TYR A 60 120.34 15.15 149.96
N GLY A 61 120.44 14.39 148.87
CA GLY A 61 120.73 12.95 148.86
C GLY A 61 122.23 12.60 148.79
N PRO A 62 122.58 11.31 148.93
CA PRO A 62 123.98 10.86 148.98
C PRO A 62 124.70 11.01 147.63
N ALA A 63 125.97 11.43 147.66
CA ALA A 63 126.77 11.74 146.47
C ALA A 63 127.14 10.50 145.62
N ARG A 64 127.08 10.63 144.28
CA ARG A 64 127.40 9.56 143.31
C ARG A 64 128.88 9.14 143.38
N LYS A 65 129.15 7.82 143.43
CA LYS A 65 130.51 7.23 143.45
C LYS A 65 131.24 7.47 142.12
N ARG A 66 132.50 7.89 142.17
CA ARG A 66 133.38 8.06 140.99
C ARG A 66 133.88 6.71 140.47
N LEU A 67 133.72 6.45 139.18
CA LEU A 67 134.13 5.20 138.49
C LEU A 67 135.60 5.24 138.04
N SER A 68 136.26 4.09 138.01
CA SER A 68 137.70 3.96 137.76
C SER A 68 138.08 4.00 136.26
N PRO A 69 139.36 4.26 135.90
CA PRO A 69 139.80 4.48 134.51
C PRO A 69 139.54 3.33 133.52
N ALA A 70 139.49 2.07 133.96
CA ALA A 70 139.23 0.93 133.08
C ALA A 70 137.78 0.91 132.55
N MET A 71 136.81 1.40 133.34
CA MET A 71 135.42 1.50 132.90
C MET A 71 135.22 2.58 131.83
N ARG A 72 136.06 3.62 131.80
CA ARG A 72 136.01 4.68 130.78
C ARG A 72 136.38 4.18 129.38
N LEU A 73 137.22 3.15 129.27
CA LEU A 73 137.63 2.60 127.99
C LEU A 73 136.54 1.70 127.37
N VAL A 74 135.84 0.94 128.22
CA VAL A 74 134.66 0.16 127.84
C VAL A 74 133.51 1.07 127.40
N GLU A 75 133.31 2.19 128.10
CA GLU A 75 132.33 3.21 127.73
C GLU A 75 132.66 3.85 126.36
N ALA A 76 133.94 4.13 126.08
CA ALA A 76 134.35 4.70 124.80
C ALA A 76 134.10 3.76 123.60
N ASP A 77 134.38 2.45 123.73
CA ASP A 77 134.14 1.50 122.63
C ASP A 77 132.63 1.21 122.44
N HIS A 78 131.84 1.22 123.52
CA HIS A 78 130.38 1.19 123.44
C HIS A 78 129.81 2.39 122.67
N MET A 79 130.34 3.59 122.87
CA MET A 79 129.91 4.79 122.15
C MET A 79 130.23 4.74 120.65
N ARG A 80 131.33 4.09 120.24
CA ARG A 80 131.66 3.90 118.81
C ARG A 80 130.64 3.00 118.11
N VAL A 81 130.26 1.88 118.74
CA VAL A 81 129.27 0.95 118.19
C VAL A 81 127.90 1.63 118.05
N LEU A 82 127.50 2.43 119.03
CA LEU A 82 126.26 3.22 118.96
C LEU A 82 126.29 4.24 117.81
N ALA A 83 127.43 4.89 117.55
CA ALA A 83 127.55 5.84 116.44
C ALA A 83 127.47 5.16 115.06
N GLU A 84 128.08 3.98 114.90
CA GLU A 84 127.97 3.19 113.66
C GLU A 84 126.54 2.70 113.42
N GLN A 85 125.87 2.25 114.49
CA GLN A 85 124.48 1.85 114.43
C GLN A 85 123.56 3.01 114.02
N GLN A 86 123.73 4.18 114.65
CA GLN A 86 122.99 5.40 114.28
C GLN A 86 123.20 5.81 112.83
N THR A 87 124.41 5.64 112.29
CA THR A 87 124.70 5.97 110.88
C THR A 87 123.94 5.04 109.93
N ARG A 88 123.86 3.74 110.25
CA ARG A 88 123.09 2.77 109.45
C ARG A 88 121.58 3.04 109.54
N GLU A 89 121.07 3.34 110.73
CA GLU A 89 119.67 3.72 110.94
C GLU A 89 119.31 5.00 110.16
N ALA A 90 120.17 6.02 110.18
CA ALA A 90 119.97 7.24 109.40
C ALA A 90 119.95 6.98 107.88
N GLN A 91 120.82 6.10 107.36
CA GLN A 91 120.80 5.71 105.95
C GLN A 91 119.55 4.92 105.59
N GLN A 92 119.07 4.06 106.49
CA GLN A 92 117.84 3.31 106.28
C GLN A 92 116.63 4.25 106.26
N HIS A 93 116.52 5.15 107.24
CA HIS A 93 115.47 6.18 107.26
C HIS A 93 115.46 7.05 106.01
N ARG A 94 116.64 7.40 105.47
CA ARG A 94 116.72 8.13 104.20
C ARG A 94 116.13 7.32 103.05
N LYS A 95 116.48 6.04 102.91
CA LYS A 95 115.93 5.16 101.87
C LYS A 95 114.42 4.98 102.03
N ASP A 96 113.95 4.81 103.25
CA ASP A 96 112.52 4.67 103.54
C ASP A 96 111.76 5.97 103.20
N ALA A 97 112.34 7.14 103.48
CA ALA A 97 111.77 8.44 103.09
C ALA A 97 111.74 8.64 101.57
N GLU A 98 112.79 8.24 100.86
CA GLU A 98 112.84 8.28 99.39
C GLU A 98 111.78 7.34 98.77
N ALA A 99 111.59 6.14 99.33
CA ALA A 99 110.55 5.21 98.91
C ALA A 99 109.14 5.75 99.19
N ALA A 100 108.89 6.34 100.36
CA ALA A 100 107.62 6.97 100.68
C ALA A 100 107.30 8.15 99.75
N ALA A 101 108.29 8.97 99.44
CA ALA A 101 108.13 10.07 98.49
C ALA A 101 107.84 9.58 97.07
N ALA A 102 108.45 8.47 96.63
CA ALA A 102 108.15 7.86 95.34
C ALA A 102 106.72 7.30 95.27
N MET A 103 106.27 6.61 96.33
CA MET A 103 104.88 6.12 96.41
C MET A 103 103.86 7.26 96.40
N ALA A 104 104.11 8.34 97.16
CA ALA A 104 103.23 9.50 97.19
C ALA A 104 103.13 10.20 95.82
N ARG A 105 104.22 10.26 95.05
CA ARG A 105 104.20 10.79 93.68
C ARG A 105 103.40 9.91 92.73
N ALA A 106 103.59 8.59 92.80
CA ALA A 106 102.84 7.65 91.98
C ALA A 106 101.33 7.72 92.26
N GLU A 107 100.93 7.83 93.53
CA GLU A 107 99.53 7.98 93.93
C GLU A 107 98.95 9.33 93.49
N ALA A 108 99.71 10.41 93.58
CA ALA A 108 99.31 11.72 93.08
C ALA A 108 99.13 11.74 91.56
N GLU A 109 100.04 11.10 90.81
CA GLU A 109 99.92 10.95 89.35
C GLU A 109 98.71 10.10 88.97
N GLN A 110 98.47 8.99 89.68
CA GLN A 110 97.30 8.15 89.45
C GLN A 110 96.00 8.91 89.75
N SER A 111 95.97 9.70 90.83
CA SER A 111 94.83 10.55 91.19
C SER A 111 94.59 11.64 90.14
N ALA A 112 95.65 12.26 89.60
CA ALA A 112 95.54 13.24 88.53
C ALA A 112 94.97 12.63 87.23
N ARG A 113 95.42 11.42 86.86
CA ARG A 113 94.88 10.69 85.70
C ARG A 113 93.41 10.34 85.89
N ALA A 114 93.03 9.86 87.08
CA ALA A 114 91.65 9.55 87.40
C ALA A 114 90.75 10.79 87.34
N ALA A 115 91.21 11.92 87.86
CA ALA A 115 90.49 13.19 87.79
C ALA A 115 90.33 13.71 86.35
N SER A 116 91.36 13.59 85.50
CA SER A 116 91.27 13.95 84.09
C SER A 116 90.28 13.04 83.34
N ALA A 117 90.36 11.72 83.53
CA ALA A 117 89.43 10.77 82.91
C ALA A 117 87.97 10.95 83.39
N ALA A 118 87.76 11.41 84.62
CA ALA A 118 86.43 11.75 85.11
C ALA A 118 85.89 13.03 84.45
N ARG A 119 86.75 14.05 84.26
CA ARG A 119 86.37 15.30 83.57
C ARG A 119 86.05 15.07 82.09
N GLU A 120 86.79 14.20 81.41
CA GLU A 120 86.50 13.83 80.02
C GLU A 120 85.13 13.15 79.89
N ARG A 121 84.83 12.18 80.75
CA ARG A 121 83.51 11.52 80.78
C ARG A 121 82.36 12.49 81.06
N VAL A 122 82.56 13.49 81.93
CA VAL A 122 81.54 14.53 82.17
C VAL A 122 81.30 15.38 80.92
N ARG A 123 82.36 15.72 80.16
CA ARG A 123 82.21 16.48 78.91
C ARG A 123 81.50 15.65 77.83
N GLU A 124 81.78 14.36 77.73
CA GLU A 124 81.10 13.46 76.80
C GLU A 124 79.60 13.37 77.13
N VAL A 125 79.24 13.14 78.39
CA VAL A 125 77.84 13.10 78.83
C VAL A 125 77.12 14.42 78.60
N GLN A 126 77.80 15.56 78.81
CA GLN A 126 77.24 16.89 78.53
C GLN A 126 77.06 17.15 77.02
N ALA A 127 77.98 16.68 76.19
CA ALA A 127 77.85 16.77 74.74
C ALA A 127 76.70 15.90 74.23
N GLU A 128 76.57 14.67 74.73
CA GLU A 128 75.46 13.77 74.40
C GLU A 128 74.11 14.32 74.87
N SER A 129 74.04 14.95 76.04
CA SER A 129 72.78 15.56 76.51
C SER A 129 72.40 16.78 75.68
N ALA A 130 73.37 17.65 75.35
CA ALA A 130 73.12 18.82 74.51
C ALA A 130 72.67 18.41 73.10
N GLN A 131 73.23 17.33 72.55
CA GLN A 131 72.84 16.81 71.25
C GLN A 131 71.42 16.22 71.27
N LYS A 132 71.08 15.44 72.31
CA LYS A 132 69.70 14.93 72.48
C LYS A 132 68.67 16.04 72.67
N GLU A 133 69.01 17.09 73.41
CA GLU A 133 68.14 18.26 73.56
C GLU A 133 67.94 19.00 72.23
N ALA A 134 68.99 19.15 71.42
CA ALA A 134 68.89 19.73 70.08
C ALA A 134 68.02 18.87 69.14
N ASP A 135 68.19 17.55 69.17
CA ASP A 135 67.39 16.60 68.37
C ASP A 135 65.91 16.65 68.77
N TRP A 136 65.60 16.66 70.07
CA TRP A 136 64.22 16.82 70.56
C TRP A 136 63.62 18.18 70.24
N ALA A 137 64.40 19.25 70.24
CA ALA A 137 63.93 20.57 69.83
C ALA A 137 63.58 20.61 68.32
N ALA A 138 64.42 20.00 67.48
CA ALA A 138 64.18 19.88 66.05
C ALA A 138 62.93 19.02 65.75
N GLU A 139 62.74 17.91 66.48
CA GLU A 139 61.57 17.04 66.34
C GLU A 139 60.28 17.77 66.73
N ARG A 140 60.30 18.59 67.79
CA ARG A 140 59.15 19.42 68.21
C ARG A 140 58.81 20.50 67.19
N GLU A 141 59.82 21.15 66.60
CA GLU A 141 59.60 22.16 65.56
C GLU A 141 59.03 21.52 64.28
N ALA A 142 59.54 20.36 63.88
CA ALA A 142 58.99 19.60 62.76
C ALA A 142 57.54 19.15 63.02
N ALA A 143 57.24 18.68 64.23
CA ALA A 143 55.88 18.30 64.62
C ALA A 143 54.93 19.51 64.63
N ALA A 144 55.38 20.69 65.08
CA ALA A 144 54.59 21.91 65.04
C ALA A 144 54.28 22.37 63.61
N LYS A 145 55.27 22.36 62.71
CA LYS A 145 55.08 22.69 61.28
C LYS A 145 54.14 21.70 60.59
N ALA A 146 54.25 20.40 60.91
CA ALA A 146 53.34 19.39 60.38
C ALA A 146 51.90 19.57 60.89
N ALA A 147 51.71 20.01 62.14
CA ALA A 147 50.39 20.32 62.68
C ALA A 147 49.75 21.54 61.98
N GLU A 148 50.52 22.61 61.76
CA GLU A 148 50.09 23.81 61.05
C GLU A 148 49.67 23.50 59.60
N GLN A 149 50.47 22.69 58.89
CA GLN A 149 50.12 22.24 57.54
C GLN A 149 48.81 21.45 57.50
N ARG A 150 48.60 20.52 58.43
CA ARG A 150 47.36 19.74 58.51
C ARG A 150 46.14 20.60 58.85
N GLU A 151 46.32 21.68 59.59
CA GLU A 151 45.24 22.64 59.87
C GLU A 151 44.92 23.49 58.65
N ALA A 152 45.94 23.93 57.90
CA ALA A 152 45.76 24.64 56.64
C ALA A 152 45.04 23.77 55.59
N GLU A 153 45.41 22.49 55.46
CA GLU A 153 44.74 21.52 54.60
C GLU A 153 43.26 21.34 54.99
N ARG A 154 42.99 21.11 56.28
CA ARG A 154 41.61 20.99 56.79
C ARG A 154 40.79 22.26 56.58
N ALA A 155 41.40 23.44 56.67
CA ALA A 155 40.74 24.72 56.39
C ALA A 155 40.42 24.86 54.89
N ALA A 156 41.35 24.48 54.01
CA ALA A 156 41.16 24.48 52.57
C ALA A 156 40.05 23.50 52.13
N GLU A 157 40.02 22.30 52.70
CA GLU A 157 38.96 21.31 52.48
C GLU A 157 37.58 21.84 52.88
N ARG A 158 37.47 22.48 54.04
CA ARG A 158 36.21 23.09 54.49
C ARG A 158 35.76 24.23 53.57
N ALA A 159 36.69 25.07 53.13
CA ALA A 159 36.39 26.14 52.18
C ALA A 159 35.94 25.60 50.82
N ALA A 160 36.57 24.52 50.32
CA ALA A 160 36.17 23.84 49.10
C ALA A 160 34.76 23.21 49.24
N ALA A 161 34.49 22.54 50.36
CA ALA A 161 33.17 21.97 50.65
C ALA A 161 32.07 23.04 50.73
N GLN A 162 32.36 24.20 51.33
CA GLN A 162 31.42 25.33 51.36
C GLN A 162 31.12 25.87 49.96
N ARG A 163 32.14 26.07 49.12
CA ARG A 163 31.95 26.51 47.73
C ARG A 163 31.12 25.51 46.92
N ALA A 164 31.35 24.21 47.10
CA ALA A 164 30.56 23.17 46.44
C ALA A 164 29.08 23.21 46.88
N LEU A 165 28.81 23.41 48.18
CA LEU A 165 27.44 23.56 48.69
C LEU A 165 26.76 24.82 48.16
N GLU A 166 27.48 25.93 48.03
CA GLU A 166 26.96 27.18 47.44
C GLU A 166 26.63 27.01 45.95
N GLN A 167 27.49 26.33 45.20
CA GLN A 167 27.23 25.98 43.79
C GLN A 167 25.97 25.13 43.64
N VAL A 168 25.83 24.06 44.43
CA VAL A 168 24.64 23.20 44.40
C VAL A 168 23.37 23.99 44.77
N ARG A 169 23.45 24.90 45.73
CA ARG A 169 22.31 25.77 46.08
C ARG A 169 21.94 26.71 44.93
N ALA A 170 22.91 27.31 44.26
CA ALA A 170 22.67 28.17 43.10
C ALA A 170 22.05 27.38 41.93
N GLU A 171 22.54 26.18 41.65
CA GLU A 171 21.96 25.29 40.64
C GLU A 171 20.54 24.87 40.98
N LEU A 172 20.25 24.52 42.24
CA LEU A 172 18.89 24.19 42.67
C LEU A 172 17.93 25.38 42.53
N VAL A 173 18.39 26.61 42.79
CA VAL A 173 17.58 27.81 42.55
C VAL A 173 17.30 28.00 41.06
N LYS A 174 18.32 27.81 40.21
CA LYS A 174 18.17 27.88 38.75
C LYS A 174 17.18 26.84 38.23
N VAL A 175 17.35 25.57 38.60
CA VAL A 175 16.43 24.47 38.22
C VAL A 175 15.00 24.75 38.67
N ARG A 176 14.80 25.31 39.88
CA ARG A 176 13.47 25.69 40.35
C ARG A 176 12.85 26.84 39.53
N ALA A 177 13.67 27.80 39.09
CA ALA A 177 13.22 28.89 38.24
C ALA A 177 12.85 28.37 36.84
N ASP A 178 13.69 27.53 36.26
CA ASP A 178 13.47 26.90 34.96
C ASP A 178 12.20 26.03 34.98
N ALA A 179 12.04 25.17 35.99
CA ALA A 179 10.83 24.36 36.16
C ALA A 179 9.56 25.21 36.33
N LYS A 180 9.65 26.36 37.00
CA LYS A 180 8.52 27.29 37.14
C LYS A 180 8.18 27.96 35.80
N ALA A 181 9.17 28.29 34.98
CA ALA A 181 8.98 28.85 33.65
C ALA A 181 8.36 27.80 32.71
N GLU A 182 8.83 26.56 32.74
CA GLU A 182 8.26 25.45 31.98
C GLU A 182 6.81 25.18 32.37
N LEU A 183 6.48 25.18 33.67
CA LEU A 183 5.11 25.02 34.14
C LEU A 183 4.20 26.17 33.64
N ALA A 184 4.71 27.41 33.61
CA ALA A 184 3.96 28.54 33.10
C ALA A 184 3.70 28.40 31.58
N ALA A 185 4.71 28.02 30.81
CA ALA A 185 4.59 27.77 29.38
C ALA A 185 3.61 26.62 29.08
N ALA A 186 3.67 25.52 29.84
CA ALA A 186 2.75 24.40 29.70
C ALA A 186 1.29 24.80 30.00
N LYS A 187 1.06 25.65 31.00
CA LYS A 187 -0.29 26.19 31.29
C LYS A 187 -0.81 27.09 30.18
N GLU A 188 0.05 27.92 29.60
CA GLU A 188 -0.33 28.76 28.46
C GLU A 188 -0.69 27.91 27.23
N GLN A 189 0.09 26.87 26.95
CA GLN A 189 -0.22 25.91 25.88
C GLN A 189 -1.54 25.18 26.12
N LEU A 190 -1.82 24.77 27.36
CA LEU A 190 -3.10 24.14 27.72
C LEU A 190 -4.27 25.10 27.47
N ASN A 191 -4.18 26.34 27.97
CA ASN A 191 -5.22 27.35 27.78
C ASN A 191 -5.45 27.66 26.29
N ALA A 192 -4.37 27.72 25.49
CA ALA A 192 -4.48 27.93 24.04
C ALA A 192 -5.15 26.73 23.33
N ALA A 193 -4.83 25.50 23.77
CA ALA A 193 -5.46 24.29 23.25
C ALA A 193 -6.96 24.23 23.61
N GLU A 194 -7.32 24.57 24.85
CA GLU A 194 -8.71 24.68 25.30
C GLU A 194 -9.48 25.74 24.49
N ALA A 195 -8.94 26.94 24.32
CA ALA A 195 -9.55 27.99 23.51
C ALA A 195 -9.77 27.55 22.05
N ARG A 196 -8.81 26.82 21.46
CA ARG A 196 -8.94 26.28 20.10
C ARG A 196 -9.99 25.17 20.03
N ALA A 197 -10.11 24.34 21.05
CA ALA A 197 -11.14 23.32 21.14
C ALA A 197 -12.55 23.94 21.24
N GLU A 198 -12.72 24.98 22.07
CA GLU A 198 -13.97 25.74 22.15
C GLU A 198 -14.33 26.39 20.81
N GLN A 199 -13.35 27.02 20.14
CA GLN A 199 -13.56 27.59 18.81
C GLN A 199 -14.03 26.54 17.80
N ARG A 200 -13.37 25.36 17.75
CA ARG A 200 -13.75 24.25 16.87
C ARG A 200 -15.15 23.73 17.17
N MET A 201 -15.56 23.70 18.44
CA MET A 201 -16.92 23.32 18.83
C MET A 201 -17.94 24.35 18.35
N GLY A 202 -17.61 25.65 18.42
CA GLY A 202 -18.42 26.72 17.85
C GLY A 202 -18.55 26.61 16.32
N GLU A 203 -17.43 26.45 15.61
CA GLU A 203 -17.38 26.24 14.16
C GLU A 203 -18.27 25.04 13.75
N ARG A 204 -18.10 23.88 14.40
CA ARG A 204 -18.93 22.69 14.15
C ARG A 204 -20.42 22.91 14.46
N ALA A 205 -20.75 23.70 15.49
CA ALA A 205 -22.14 24.03 15.79
C ALA A 205 -22.76 24.89 14.68
N THR A 206 -22.01 25.86 14.15
CA THR A 206 -22.46 26.69 13.01
C THR A 206 -22.58 25.86 11.72
N GLU A 207 -21.61 25.00 11.41
CA GLU A 207 -21.68 24.08 10.27
C GLU A 207 -22.88 23.13 10.36
N ARG A 208 -23.18 22.61 11.56
CA ARG A 208 -24.38 21.77 11.76
C ARG A 208 -25.67 22.57 11.58
N ALA A 209 -25.72 23.84 11.98
CA ALA A 209 -26.88 24.69 11.79
C ALA A 209 -27.10 24.97 10.29
N THR A 210 -26.05 25.38 9.56
CA THR A 210 -26.15 25.64 8.11
C THR A 210 -26.47 24.37 7.33
N ALA A 211 -25.88 23.23 7.69
CA ALA A 211 -26.23 21.95 7.07
C ALA A 211 -27.70 21.58 7.30
N ARG A 212 -28.23 21.81 8.51
CA ARG A 212 -29.66 21.57 8.82
C ARG A 212 -30.56 22.47 7.99
N GLU A 213 -30.26 23.76 7.87
CA GLU A 213 -31.02 24.69 7.03
C GLU A 213 -31.00 24.25 5.56
N ALA A 214 -29.84 23.84 5.03
CA ALA A 214 -29.74 23.31 3.67
C ALA A 214 -30.59 22.04 3.47
N PHE A 215 -30.59 21.12 4.44
CA PHE A 215 -31.44 19.93 4.39
C PHE A 215 -32.93 20.27 4.44
N GLU A 216 -33.34 21.25 5.24
CA GLU A 216 -34.72 21.71 5.30
C GLU A 216 -35.16 22.37 3.98
N GLN A 217 -34.28 23.15 3.34
CA GLN A 217 -34.54 23.71 2.01
C GLN A 217 -34.73 22.61 0.96
N VAL A 218 -33.84 21.62 0.91
CA VAL A 218 -33.98 20.48 -0.03
C VAL A 218 -35.28 19.71 0.23
N ARG A 219 -35.66 19.52 1.50
CA ARG A 219 -36.93 18.86 1.85
C ARG A 219 -38.14 19.66 1.37
N ALA A 220 -38.14 20.98 1.53
CA ALA A 220 -39.21 21.85 1.06
C ALA A 220 -39.31 21.84 -0.48
N GLU A 221 -38.17 21.86 -1.19
CA GLU A 221 -38.14 21.72 -2.65
C GLU A 221 -38.68 20.37 -3.12
N LEU A 222 -38.32 19.27 -2.45
CA LEU A 222 -38.87 17.95 -2.75
C LEU A 222 -40.39 17.87 -2.51
N GLU A 223 -40.89 18.49 -1.44
CA GLU A 223 -42.33 18.56 -1.19
C GLU A 223 -43.05 19.38 -2.27
N LYS A 224 -42.45 20.50 -2.71
CA LYS A 224 -42.97 21.30 -3.83
C LYS A 224 -43.01 20.49 -5.14
N VAL A 225 -41.91 19.84 -5.50
CA VAL A 225 -41.85 18.99 -6.71
C VAL A 225 -42.87 17.85 -6.64
N ARG A 226 -43.08 17.24 -5.46
CA ARG A 226 -44.13 16.23 -5.27
C ARG A 226 -45.53 16.80 -5.48
N ALA A 227 -45.81 18.00 -4.98
CA ALA A 227 -47.09 18.65 -5.19
C ALA A 227 -47.31 19.00 -6.68
N ASP A 228 -46.29 19.55 -7.34
CA ASP A 228 -46.34 19.92 -8.77
C ASP A 228 -46.55 18.67 -9.65
N THR A 229 -45.79 17.60 -9.40
CA THR A 229 -45.93 16.32 -10.14
C THR A 229 -47.30 15.65 -9.90
N GLN A 230 -47.87 15.75 -8.68
CA GLN A 230 -49.23 15.28 -8.42
C GLN A 230 -50.28 16.11 -9.17
N ALA A 231 -50.11 17.43 -9.23
CA ALA A 231 -50.99 18.31 -9.99
C ALA A 231 -50.92 18.03 -11.50
N GLU A 232 -49.71 17.82 -12.05
CA GLU A 232 -49.52 17.42 -13.45
C GLU A 232 -50.15 16.06 -13.75
N LEU A 233 -50.01 15.09 -12.85
CA LEU A 233 -50.64 13.77 -13.00
C LEU A 233 -52.16 13.87 -12.99
N ALA A 234 -52.74 14.70 -12.11
CA ALA A 234 -54.18 14.95 -12.09
C ALA A 234 -54.66 15.60 -13.40
N ALA A 235 -53.96 16.62 -13.88
CA ALA A 235 -54.26 17.27 -15.16
C ALA A 235 -54.11 16.31 -16.36
N ALA A 236 -53.10 15.43 -16.35
CA ALA A 236 -52.92 14.41 -17.38
C ALA A 236 -54.07 13.39 -17.38
N LYS A 237 -54.51 12.93 -16.20
CA LYS A 237 -55.67 12.04 -16.07
C LYS A 237 -56.95 12.68 -16.60
N GLU A 238 -57.19 13.95 -16.28
CA GLU A 238 -58.34 14.68 -16.84
C GLU A 238 -58.28 14.77 -18.36
N ARG A 239 -57.11 15.09 -18.95
CA ARG A 239 -56.93 15.14 -20.40
C ARG A 239 -57.20 13.78 -21.06
N VAL A 240 -56.75 12.68 -20.46
CA VAL A 240 -57.02 11.32 -20.96
C VAL A 240 -58.52 11.04 -20.90
N SER A 241 -59.17 11.29 -19.75
CA SER A 241 -60.62 11.08 -19.62
C SER A 241 -61.45 11.92 -20.62
N ALA A 242 -61.03 13.16 -20.89
CA ALA A 242 -61.67 14.02 -21.88
C ALA A 242 -61.45 13.49 -23.31
N ALA A 243 -60.26 12.95 -23.61
CA ALA A 243 -59.95 12.35 -24.90
C ALA A 243 -60.74 11.05 -25.13
N GLU A 244 -60.88 10.21 -24.11
CA GLU A 244 -61.70 9.00 -24.11
C GLU A 244 -63.18 9.34 -24.36
N ALA A 245 -63.74 10.29 -23.60
CA ALA A 245 -65.12 10.76 -23.82
C ALA A 245 -65.35 11.29 -25.24
N ARG A 246 -64.37 12.00 -25.83
CA ARG A 246 -64.42 12.45 -27.24
C ARG A 246 -64.30 11.30 -28.23
N ALA A 247 -63.55 10.24 -27.92
CA ALA A 247 -63.47 9.05 -28.75
C ALA A 247 -64.80 8.30 -28.75
N GLU A 248 -65.41 8.10 -27.57
CA GLU A 248 -66.74 7.50 -27.43
C GLU A 248 -67.81 8.31 -28.17
N GLN A 249 -67.80 9.64 -28.03
CA GLN A 249 -68.69 10.53 -28.77
C GLN A 249 -68.56 10.30 -30.29
N ARG A 250 -67.33 10.23 -30.81
CA ARG A 250 -67.10 10.00 -32.25
C ARG A 250 -67.53 8.61 -32.72
N ILE A 251 -67.42 7.59 -31.87
CA ILE A 251 -67.93 6.25 -32.17
C ILE A 251 -69.47 6.29 -32.26
N ALA A 252 -70.13 6.95 -31.31
CA ALA A 252 -71.58 7.12 -31.31
C ALA A 252 -72.07 7.91 -32.54
N GLU A 253 -71.41 9.02 -32.88
CA GLU A 253 -71.71 9.81 -34.08
C GLU A 253 -71.55 8.99 -35.37
N ARG A 254 -70.48 8.19 -35.48
CA ARG A 254 -70.27 7.29 -36.64
C ARG A 254 -71.33 6.20 -36.71
N ALA A 255 -71.76 5.65 -35.58
CA ALA A 255 -72.83 4.65 -35.54
C ALA A 255 -74.17 5.27 -36.02
N ALA A 256 -74.52 6.46 -35.53
CA ALA A 256 -75.72 7.18 -35.96
C ALA A 256 -75.68 7.58 -37.44
N ALA A 257 -74.53 8.01 -37.94
CA ALA A 257 -74.32 8.30 -39.36
C ALA A 257 -74.49 7.05 -40.23
N LYS A 258 -73.96 5.89 -39.78
CA LYS A 258 -74.11 4.61 -40.48
C LYS A 258 -75.57 4.17 -40.52
N GLU A 259 -76.32 4.31 -39.42
CA GLU A 259 -77.74 3.99 -39.39
C GLU A 259 -78.55 4.88 -40.35
N THR A 260 -78.25 6.19 -40.37
CA THR A 260 -78.89 7.14 -41.29
C THR A 260 -78.60 6.79 -42.74
N ALA A 261 -77.34 6.48 -43.08
CA ALA A 261 -76.96 6.05 -44.42
C ALA A 261 -77.62 4.72 -44.83
N GLN A 262 -77.76 3.79 -43.88
CA GLN A 262 -78.42 2.51 -44.13
C GLN A 262 -79.91 2.69 -44.42
N ARG A 263 -80.62 3.54 -43.66
CA ARG A 263 -82.02 3.88 -43.94
C ARG A 263 -82.19 4.54 -45.31
N ALA A 264 -81.27 5.44 -45.68
CA ALA A 264 -81.29 6.06 -47.02
C ALA A 264 -81.09 5.02 -48.14
N LEU A 265 -80.19 4.05 -47.96
CA LEU A 265 -80.01 2.95 -48.91
C LEU A 265 -81.24 2.04 -49.01
N GLU A 266 -81.91 1.76 -47.89
CA GLU A 266 -83.16 1.00 -47.87
C GLU A 266 -84.29 1.74 -48.59
N GLN A 267 -84.40 3.06 -48.41
CA GLN A 267 -85.34 3.89 -49.16
C GLN A 267 -85.08 3.86 -50.67
N VAL A 268 -83.82 4.06 -51.08
CA VAL A 268 -83.45 3.98 -52.52
C VAL A 268 -83.74 2.60 -53.10
N ARG A 269 -83.51 1.52 -52.35
CA ARG A 269 -83.86 0.16 -52.78
C ARG A 269 -85.37 0.00 -52.95
N ALA A 270 -86.17 0.49 -52.01
CA ALA A 270 -87.62 0.44 -52.10
C ALA A 270 -88.16 1.26 -53.29
N GLU A 271 -87.58 2.43 -53.56
CA GLU A 271 -87.89 3.25 -54.73
C GLU A 271 -87.52 2.55 -56.04
N LEU A 272 -86.34 1.92 -56.11
CA LEU A 272 -85.93 1.13 -57.28
C LEU A 272 -86.83 -0.07 -57.53
N GLU A 273 -87.25 -0.78 -56.48
CA GLU A 273 -88.22 -1.88 -56.62
C GLU A 273 -89.58 -1.38 -57.10
N ARG A 274 -90.03 -0.22 -56.61
CA ARG A 274 -91.25 0.42 -57.10
C ARG A 274 -91.15 0.81 -58.58
N ILE A 275 -90.05 1.45 -58.97
CA ILE A 275 -89.79 1.81 -60.39
C ILE A 275 -89.75 0.56 -61.26
N ARG A 276 -89.14 -0.54 -60.79
CA ARG A 276 -89.14 -1.83 -61.52
C ARG A 276 -90.55 -2.40 -61.68
N ALA A 277 -91.37 -2.34 -60.63
CA ALA A 277 -92.75 -2.80 -60.68
C ALA A 277 -93.60 -1.95 -61.64
N ASP A 278 -93.48 -0.63 -61.57
CA ASP A 278 -94.19 0.30 -62.46
C ASP A 278 -93.75 0.12 -63.92
N ALA A 279 -92.44 -0.02 -64.17
CA ALA A 279 -91.91 -0.31 -65.51
C ALA A 279 -92.38 -1.67 -66.05
N ALA A 280 -92.45 -2.70 -65.20
CA ALA A 280 -92.99 -4.01 -65.59
C ALA A 280 -94.48 -3.93 -65.93
N ALA A 281 -95.26 -3.15 -65.19
CA ALA A 281 -96.68 -2.91 -65.48
C ALA A 281 -96.88 -2.14 -66.79
N GLU A 282 -96.09 -1.11 -67.05
CA GLU A 282 -96.09 -0.36 -68.32
C GLU A 282 -95.73 -1.27 -69.50
N VAL A 283 -94.69 -2.10 -69.37
CA VAL A 283 -94.31 -3.07 -70.41
C VAL A 283 -95.42 -4.10 -70.64
N ALA A 284 -96.09 -4.57 -69.60
CA ALA A 284 -97.22 -5.49 -69.73
C ALA A 284 -98.42 -4.81 -70.42
N SER A 285 -98.72 -3.57 -70.08
CA SER A 285 -99.76 -2.75 -70.72
C SER A 285 -99.46 -2.54 -72.21
N ALA A 286 -98.24 -2.12 -72.54
CA ALA A 286 -97.77 -1.93 -73.91
C ALA A 286 -97.83 -3.23 -74.73
N ARG A 287 -97.44 -4.38 -74.14
CA ARG A 287 -97.56 -5.70 -74.79
C ARG A 287 -99.00 -6.10 -75.01
N GLY A 288 -99.90 -5.81 -74.06
CA GLY A 288 -101.33 -6.05 -74.20
C GLY A 288 -101.94 -5.22 -75.34
N GLN A 289 -101.60 -3.93 -75.42
CA GLN A 289 -102.02 -3.04 -76.51
C GLN A 289 -101.48 -3.49 -77.87
N ALA A 290 -100.20 -3.84 -77.95
CA ALA A 290 -99.59 -4.33 -79.18
C ALA A 290 -100.26 -5.64 -79.66
N THR A 291 -100.55 -6.57 -78.73
CA THR A 291 -101.23 -7.83 -79.05
C THR A 291 -102.66 -7.59 -79.52
N ALA A 292 -103.39 -6.64 -78.92
CA ALA A 292 -104.72 -6.24 -79.35
C ALA A 292 -104.70 -5.63 -80.76
N GLN A 293 -103.73 -4.76 -81.06
CA GLN A 293 -103.53 -4.19 -82.39
C GLN A 293 -103.19 -5.25 -83.44
N ILE A 294 -102.29 -6.19 -83.13
CA ILE A 294 -101.94 -7.33 -84.01
C ILE A 294 -103.18 -8.18 -84.29
N THR A 295 -103.97 -8.49 -83.27
CA THR A 295 -105.21 -9.29 -83.43
C THR A 295 -106.23 -8.55 -84.31
N SER A 296 -106.37 -7.24 -84.15
CA SER A 296 -107.24 -6.41 -84.98
C SER A 296 -106.78 -6.37 -86.43
N ALA A 297 -105.47 -6.19 -86.66
CA ALA A 297 -104.89 -6.22 -88.01
C ALA A 297 -105.06 -7.59 -88.67
N HIS A 298 -104.92 -8.67 -87.91
CA HIS A 298 -105.08 -10.02 -88.43
C HIS A 298 -106.53 -10.29 -88.86
N ARG A 299 -107.53 -9.91 -88.07
CA ARG A 299 -108.95 -10.01 -88.47
C ARG A 299 -109.27 -9.19 -89.71
N ALA A 300 -108.71 -7.99 -89.84
CA ALA A 300 -108.89 -7.16 -91.03
C ALA A 300 -108.26 -7.83 -92.27
N ALA A 301 -107.07 -8.41 -92.13
CA ALA A 301 -106.40 -9.15 -93.19
C ALA A 301 -107.17 -10.42 -93.59
N GLU A 302 -107.71 -11.18 -92.63
CA GLU A 302 -108.55 -12.35 -92.91
C GLU A 302 -109.83 -11.97 -93.67
N ALA A 303 -110.47 -10.86 -93.31
CA ALA A 303 -111.64 -10.34 -94.01
C ALA A 303 -111.33 -9.99 -95.48
N GLU A 304 -110.19 -9.35 -95.73
CA GLU A 304 -109.71 -9.08 -97.11
C GLU A 304 -109.40 -10.37 -97.87
N VAL A 305 -108.76 -11.36 -97.23
CA VAL A 305 -108.50 -12.67 -97.86
C VAL A 305 -109.81 -13.36 -98.24
N THR A 306 -110.85 -13.30 -97.39
CA THR A 306 -112.17 -13.85 -97.76
C THR A 306 -112.83 -13.09 -98.91
N ARG A 307 -112.69 -11.76 -98.97
CA ARG A 307 -113.19 -10.94 -100.08
C ARG A 307 -112.51 -11.32 -101.41
N VAL A 308 -111.18 -11.38 -101.41
CA VAL A 308 -110.39 -11.75 -102.59
C VAL A 308 -110.71 -13.18 -103.04
N ARG A 309 -110.96 -14.12 -102.12
CA ARG A 309 -111.38 -15.48 -102.49
C ARG A 309 -112.74 -15.51 -103.19
N ALA A 310 -113.71 -14.71 -102.74
CA ALA A 310 -115.01 -14.58 -103.40
C ALA A 310 -114.88 -13.95 -104.81
N GLU A 311 -114.04 -12.94 -104.97
CA GLU A 311 -113.74 -12.33 -106.28
C GLU A 311 -113.06 -13.33 -107.24
N ILE A 312 -112.12 -14.16 -106.75
CA ILE A 312 -111.50 -15.24 -107.53
C ILE A 312 -112.51 -16.30 -107.96
N GLU A 313 -113.47 -16.65 -107.11
CA GLU A 313 -114.50 -17.63 -107.43
C GLU A 313 -115.48 -17.11 -108.49
N GLN A 314 -115.85 -15.83 -108.42
CA GLN A 314 -116.62 -15.16 -109.48
C GLN A 314 -115.86 -15.11 -110.81
N LEU A 315 -114.56 -14.78 -110.78
CA LEU A 315 -113.71 -14.81 -111.97
C LEU A 315 -113.63 -16.22 -112.56
N ARG A 316 -113.48 -17.27 -111.74
CA ARG A 316 -113.45 -18.67 -112.21
C ARG A 316 -114.77 -19.11 -112.84
N ALA A 317 -115.92 -18.68 -112.31
CA ALA A 317 -117.22 -18.96 -112.90
C ALA A 317 -117.38 -18.27 -114.27
N ALA A 318 -116.94 -17.02 -114.41
CA ALA A 318 -116.93 -16.30 -115.67
C ALA A 318 -115.99 -16.95 -116.71
N SER A 319 -114.76 -17.29 -116.30
CA SER A 319 -113.79 -17.97 -117.18
C SER A 319 -114.25 -19.36 -117.61
N ALA A 320 -114.98 -20.10 -116.75
CA ALA A 320 -115.53 -21.41 -117.11
C ALA A 320 -116.62 -21.32 -118.19
N ALA A 321 -117.43 -20.26 -118.17
CA ALA A 321 -118.43 -19.98 -119.21
C ALA A 321 -117.77 -19.62 -120.56
N GLU A 322 -116.71 -18.81 -120.53
CA GLU A 322 -115.91 -18.49 -121.73
C GLU A 322 -115.19 -19.72 -122.29
N LEU A 323 -114.67 -20.60 -121.43
CA LEU A 323 -114.00 -21.85 -121.84
C LEU A 323 -114.98 -22.85 -122.47
N ALA A 324 -116.24 -22.88 -122.03
CA ALA A 324 -117.28 -23.72 -122.63
C ALA A 324 -117.63 -23.26 -124.06
N ALA A 325 -117.78 -21.95 -124.26
CA ALA A 325 -118.01 -21.35 -125.59
C ALA A 325 -116.80 -21.56 -126.53
N ALA A 326 -115.57 -21.45 -126.02
CA ALA A 326 -114.36 -21.71 -126.79
C ALA A 326 -114.20 -23.20 -127.18
N ARG A 327 -114.65 -24.13 -126.33
CA ARG A 327 -114.58 -25.59 -126.62
C ARG A 327 -115.55 -26.01 -127.72
N GLU A 328 -116.76 -25.45 -127.76
CA GLU A 328 -117.70 -25.69 -128.85
C GLU A 328 -117.17 -25.16 -130.20
N GLN A 329 -116.48 -24.02 -130.18
CA GLN A 329 -115.80 -23.47 -131.36
C GLN A 329 -114.59 -24.32 -131.78
N ALA A 330 -113.85 -24.88 -130.82
CA ALA A 330 -112.68 -25.75 -131.06
C ALA A 330 -113.06 -27.14 -131.59
N ASP A 331 -114.17 -27.75 -131.16
CA ASP A 331 -114.63 -29.05 -131.67
C ASP A 331 -115.06 -28.98 -133.15
N ASN A 332 -115.66 -27.86 -133.55
CA ASN A 332 -115.97 -27.58 -134.96
C ASN A 332 -114.70 -27.41 -135.81
N GLN A 333 -113.61 -26.88 -135.25
CA GLN A 333 -112.31 -26.77 -135.92
C GLN A 333 -111.53 -28.09 -135.94
N LEU A 334 -111.58 -28.88 -134.86
CA LEU A 334 -110.93 -30.20 -134.78
C LEU A 334 -111.50 -31.20 -135.78
N THR A 335 -112.80 -31.13 -136.08
CA THR A 335 -113.43 -31.97 -137.11
C THR A 335 -112.90 -31.66 -138.52
N ALA A 336 -112.56 -30.38 -138.79
CA ALA A 336 -111.94 -29.95 -140.04
C ALA A 336 -110.45 -30.33 -140.12
N VAL A 337 -109.69 -30.21 -139.03
CA VAL A 337 -108.27 -30.57 -138.96
C VAL A 337 -108.05 -32.08 -139.06
N ARG A 338 -108.95 -32.91 -138.51
CA ARG A 338 -108.79 -34.38 -138.52
C ARG A 338 -108.83 -34.98 -139.92
N LYS A 339 -109.60 -34.39 -140.85
CA LYS A 339 -109.59 -34.76 -142.28
C LYS A 339 -108.29 -34.36 -143.00
N ALA A 340 -107.58 -33.35 -142.51
CA ALA A 340 -106.30 -32.90 -143.06
C ALA A 340 -105.11 -33.69 -142.49
N ALA A 341 -105.14 -34.02 -141.19
CA ALA A 341 -104.05 -34.72 -140.50
C ALA A 341 -103.87 -36.19 -140.93
N GLU A 342 -104.93 -36.88 -141.36
CA GLU A 342 -104.81 -38.24 -141.93
C GLU A 342 -103.98 -38.28 -143.22
N ALA A 343 -103.88 -37.16 -143.95
CA ALA A 343 -103.03 -37.06 -145.13
C ALA A 343 -101.54 -36.84 -144.80
N GLU A 344 -101.22 -36.12 -143.70
CA GLU A 344 -99.83 -35.80 -143.30
C GLU A 344 -99.13 -36.93 -142.53
N VAL A 345 -99.84 -37.70 -141.71
CA VAL A 345 -99.26 -38.83 -140.95
C VAL A 345 -98.68 -39.91 -141.87
N LYS A 346 -99.20 -40.04 -143.10
CA LYS A 346 -98.66 -40.97 -144.10
C LYS A 346 -97.31 -40.50 -144.68
N HIS A 347 -97.01 -39.20 -144.61
CA HIS A 347 -95.80 -38.58 -145.14
C HIS A 347 -94.65 -38.55 -144.11
N ALA A 348 -94.95 -38.27 -142.84
CA ALA A 348 -93.92 -38.18 -141.79
C ALA A 348 -93.26 -39.52 -141.42
N ARG A 349 -93.97 -40.65 -141.59
CA ARG A 349 -93.49 -41.97 -141.17
C ARG A 349 -92.28 -42.47 -141.98
N SER A 350 -92.09 -41.99 -143.21
CA SER A 350 -90.91 -42.34 -144.03
C SER A 350 -89.66 -41.53 -143.69
N GLN A 351 -89.80 -40.36 -143.04
CA GLN A 351 -88.65 -39.50 -142.70
C GLN A 351 -88.00 -39.86 -141.36
N ALA A 352 -88.73 -40.49 -140.44
CA ALA A 352 -88.23 -40.79 -139.10
C ALA A 352 -87.22 -41.97 -139.05
N GLU A 353 -87.23 -42.89 -140.01
CA GLU A 353 -86.30 -44.03 -140.03
C GLU A 353 -84.86 -43.59 -140.44
N GLU A 354 -84.71 -42.47 -141.14
CA GLU A 354 -83.41 -41.98 -141.63
C GLU A 354 -82.60 -41.25 -140.53
N ALA A 355 -83.27 -40.64 -139.55
CA ALA A 355 -82.62 -39.86 -138.48
C ALA A 355 -82.01 -40.73 -137.36
N ALA A 356 -82.46 -41.97 -137.18
CA ALA A 356 -82.02 -42.84 -136.08
C ALA A 356 -80.55 -43.32 -136.22
N ALA A 357 -79.99 -43.35 -137.43
CA ALA A 357 -78.63 -43.83 -137.68
C ALA A 357 -77.53 -42.81 -137.30
N ALA A 358 -77.83 -41.51 -137.29
CA ALA A 358 -76.82 -40.46 -137.07
C ALA A 358 -76.38 -40.28 -135.60
N VAL A 359 -77.23 -40.65 -134.63
CA VAL A 359 -77.01 -40.34 -133.20
C VAL A 359 -75.96 -41.25 -132.54
N VAL A 360 -75.70 -42.45 -133.08
CA VAL A 360 -74.75 -43.40 -132.49
C VAL A 360 -73.28 -42.97 -132.68
N SER A 361 -72.97 -42.19 -133.73
CA SER A 361 -71.60 -41.76 -134.04
C SER A 361 -71.06 -40.65 -133.12
N ALA A 362 -71.92 -39.81 -132.54
CA ALA A 362 -71.49 -38.62 -131.77
C ALA A 362 -71.02 -38.94 -130.34
N ARG A 363 -71.31 -40.14 -129.81
CA ARG A 363 -71.07 -40.47 -128.40
C ARG A 363 -69.61 -40.87 -128.09
N GLY A 364 -68.78 -41.15 -129.10
CA GLY A 364 -67.39 -41.61 -128.94
C GLY A 364 -66.34 -40.51 -128.75
N GLU A 365 -66.58 -39.28 -129.19
CA GLU A 365 -65.58 -38.20 -129.12
C GLU A 365 -65.51 -37.52 -127.74
N ILE A 366 -66.57 -37.60 -126.94
CA ILE A 366 -66.68 -36.91 -125.64
C ILE A 366 -65.75 -37.51 -124.56
N GLU A 367 -65.41 -38.79 -124.62
CA GLU A 367 -64.55 -39.45 -123.63
C GLU A 367 -63.07 -39.08 -123.75
N ARG A 368 -62.59 -38.71 -124.95
CA ARG A 368 -61.16 -38.44 -125.20
C ARG A 368 -60.68 -37.09 -124.66
N LEU A 369 -61.55 -36.07 -124.65
CA LEU A 369 -61.21 -34.71 -124.21
C LEU A 369 -61.14 -34.54 -122.68
N ARG A 370 -61.65 -35.50 -121.91
CA ARG A 370 -61.64 -35.42 -120.43
C ARG A 370 -60.29 -35.73 -119.79
N ALA A 371 -59.43 -36.54 -120.41
CA ALA A 371 -58.14 -36.95 -119.82
C ALA A 371 -57.02 -35.89 -119.92
N GLU A 372 -57.12 -34.95 -120.86
CA GLU A 372 -56.05 -33.98 -121.16
C GLU A 372 -56.07 -32.75 -120.22
N ILE A 373 -57.24 -32.43 -119.64
CA ILE A 373 -57.44 -31.28 -118.74
C ILE A 373 -56.86 -31.54 -117.34
N GLU A 374 -56.69 -32.79 -116.93
CA GLU A 374 -56.29 -33.16 -115.57
C GLU A 374 -54.76 -33.10 -115.36
N GLN A 375 -53.95 -33.26 -116.43
CA GLN A 375 -52.49 -33.13 -116.35
C GLN A 375 -51.99 -31.67 -116.26
N LEU A 376 -52.71 -30.69 -116.81
CA LEU A 376 -52.29 -29.29 -116.81
C LEU A 376 -52.51 -28.57 -115.46
N ARG A 377 -53.34 -29.12 -114.57
CA ARG A 377 -53.63 -28.51 -113.25
C ARG A 377 -52.63 -28.90 -112.16
N ALA A 378 -51.83 -29.96 -112.34
CA ALA A 378 -50.86 -30.41 -111.35
C ALA A 378 -49.50 -29.67 -111.41
N ALA A 379 -49.10 -29.14 -112.57
CA ALA A 379 -47.80 -28.48 -112.76
C ALA A 379 -47.76 -27.02 -112.26
N ALA A 380 -48.88 -26.29 -112.32
CA ALA A 380 -48.93 -24.86 -111.97
C ALA A 380 -49.02 -24.57 -110.46
N ALA A 381 -49.30 -25.57 -109.62
CA ALA A 381 -49.48 -25.39 -108.17
C ALA A 381 -48.18 -25.51 -107.36
N ALA A 382 -47.08 -26.02 -107.94
CA ALA A 382 -45.82 -26.28 -107.23
C ALA A 382 -44.81 -25.11 -107.31
N GLU A 383 -44.81 -24.31 -108.38
CA GLU A 383 -43.86 -23.20 -108.58
C GLU A 383 -44.20 -21.96 -107.73
N LEU A 384 -45.51 -21.67 -107.55
CA LEU A 384 -45.97 -20.48 -106.81
C LEU A 384 -45.77 -20.59 -105.27
N ALA A 385 -45.49 -21.79 -104.75
CA ALA A 385 -45.34 -22.05 -103.32
C ALA A 385 -43.91 -21.90 -102.79
N SER A 386 -42.87 -21.93 -103.66
CA SER A 386 -41.47 -21.88 -103.21
C SER A 386 -40.87 -20.46 -103.14
N GLU A 387 -41.39 -19.50 -103.92
CA GLU A 387 -40.87 -18.12 -103.95
C GLU A 387 -41.42 -17.23 -102.82
N VAL A 388 -42.60 -17.55 -102.29
CA VAL A 388 -43.26 -16.78 -101.21
C VAL A 388 -42.75 -17.19 -99.81
N ALA A 389 -42.09 -18.34 -99.67
CA ALA A 389 -41.53 -18.82 -98.41
C ALA A 389 -40.15 -18.20 -98.10
N ASN A 390 -39.26 -18.07 -99.09
CA ASN A 390 -37.88 -17.59 -98.89
C ASN A 390 -37.78 -16.08 -98.56
N ALA A 391 -38.76 -15.27 -98.95
CA ALA A 391 -38.75 -13.82 -98.70
C ALA A 391 -39.30 -13.42 -97.30
N ARG A 392 -39.99 -14.32 -96.60
CA ARG A 392 -40.57 -14.06 -95.26
C ARG A 392 -39.69 -14.49 -94.10
N GLU A 393 -38.71 -15.35 -94.34
CA GLU A 393 -37.82 -15.92 -93.32
C GLU A 393 -36.61 -14.99 -93.02
N GLN A 394 -36.03 -14.36 -94.05
CA GLN A 394 -34.88 -13.43 -93.89
C GLN A 394 -35.23 -12.10 -93.19
N ALA A 395 -36.49 -11.67 -93.22
CA ALA A 395 -36.92 -10.42 -92.59
C ALA A 395 -37.30 -10.58 -91.10
N ARG A 396 -37.47 -11.82 -90.61
CA ARG A 396 -37.91 -12.12 -89.24
C ARG A 396 -36.74 -12.39 -88.30
N GLU A 397 -35.66 -13.00 -88.80
CA GLU A 397 -34.46 -13.33 -87.99
C GLU A 397 -33.61 -12.10 -87.61
N GLN A 398 -33.55 -11.04 -88.43
CA GLN A 398 -32.76 -9.84 -88.12
C GLN A 398 -33.43 -8.88 -87.11
N ALA A 399 -34.75 -8.96 -86.95
CA ALA A 399 -35.50 -8.11 -86.02
C ALA A 399 -35.64 -8.73 -84.61
N GLU A 400 -35.66 -10.07 -84.50
CA GLU A 400 -35.80 -10.76 -83.21
C GLU A 400 -34.45 -10.90 -82.45
N ALA A 401 -33.30 -10.92 -83.13
CA ALA A 401 -31.98 -11.02 -82.50
C ALA A 401 -31.50 -9.74 -81.78
N GLN A 402 -31.95 -8.55 -82.21
CA GLN A 402 -31.52 -7.27 -81.62
C GLN A 402 -32.37 -6.83 -80.41
N VAL A 403 -33.57 -7.41 -80.24
CA VAL A 403 -34.48 -7.08 -79.13
C VAL A 403 -34.35 -8.06 -77.96
N ALA A 404 -33.92 -9.31 -78.19
CA ALA A 404 -33.67 -10.29 -77.13
C ALA A 404 -32.37 -10.04 -76.33
N ALA A 405 -31.28 -9.64 -76.99
CA ALA A 405 -29.98 -9.45 -76.33
C ALA A 405 -29.92 -8.25 -75.36
N ALA A 406 -30.75 -7.22 -75.56
CA ALA A 406 -30.81 -6.04 -74.69
C ALA A 406 -31.71 -6.24 -73.46
N HIS A 407 -32.62 -7.23 -73.49
CA HIS A 407 -33.58 -7.46 -72.40
C HIS A 407 -33.11 -8.50 -71.37
N GLU A 408 -32.19 -9.40 -71.75
CA GLU A 408 -31.61 -10.44 -70.89
C GLU A 408 -30.47 -9.91 -69.99
N ALA A 409 -29.64 -8.99 -70.50
CA ALA A 409 -28.52 -8.40 -69.74
C ALA A 409 -28.97 -7.49 -68.58
N ALA A 410 -30.12 -6.82 -68.71
CA ALA A 410 -30.67 -5.95 -67.66
C ALA A 410 -31.47 -6.71 -66.57
N GLN A 411 -31.87 -7.95 -66.83
CA GLN A 411 -32.62 -8.79 -65.86
C GLN A 411 -31.70 -9.72 -65.04
N ALA A 412 -30.49 -10.03 -65.52
CA ALA A 412 -29.50 -10.81 -64.78
C ALA A 412 -28.84 -10.03 -63.61
N GLU A 413 -28.56 -8.73 -63.76
CA GLU A 413 -27.93 -7.93 -62.69
C GLU A 413 -28.90 -7.61 -61.53
N VAL A 414 -30.21 -7.50 -61.79
CA VAL A 414 -31.23 -7.24 -60.76
C VAL A 414 -31.63 -8.51 -59.99
N ALA A 415 -31.38 -9.70 -60.54
CA ALA A 415 -31.59 -10.99 -59.87
C ALA A 415 -30.41 -11.39 -58.96
N ALA A 416 -29.16 -11.09 -59.34
CA ALA A 416 -27.98 -11.39 -58.51
C ALA A 416 -27.97 -10.59 -57.19
N ALA A 417 -28.34 -9.31 -57.22
CA ALA A 417 -28.39 -8.44 -56.04
C ALA A 417 -29.54 -8.74 -55.05
N ARG A 418 -30.53 -9.58 -55.43
CA ARG A 418 -31.65 -9.98 -54.57
C ARG A 418 -31.53 -11.40 -54.00
N ALA A 419 -30.56 -12.20 -54.46
CA ALA A 419 -30.24 -13.51 -53.88
C ALA A 419 -29.22 -13.41 -52.72
N GLU A 420 -28.20 -12.55 -52.82
CA GLU A 420 -27.18 -12.35 -51.76
C GLU A 420 -27.73 -11.68 -50.48
N ALA A 421 -28.81 -10.89 -50.58
CA ALA A 421 -29.45 -10.25 -49.44
C ALA A 421 -30.44 -11.17 -48.68
N ALA A 422 -30.80 -12.33 -49.24
CA ALA A 422 -31.72 -13.28 -48.62
C ALA A 422 -30.98 -14.42 -47.86
N GLU A 423 -29.79 -14.83 -48.31
CA GLU A 423 -28.96 -15.83 -47.58
C GLU A 423 -28.30 -15.26 -46.31
N ALA A 424 -28.05 -13.95 -46.24
CA ALA A 424 -27.50 -13.31 -45.04
C ALA A 424 -28.50 -13.16 -43.86
N ALA A 425 -29.81 -13.26 -44.13
CA ALA A 425 -30.85 -13.11 -43.10
C ALA A 425 -31.25 -14.44 -42.42
N GLN A 426 -30.99 -15.59 -43.07
CA GLN A 426 -31.30 -16.92 -42.50
C GLN A 426 -30.14 -17.53 -41.69
N ALA A 427 -28.87 -17.19 -42.00
CA ALA A 427 -27.71 -17.57 -41.19
C ALA A 427 -27.60 -16.81 -39.84
N ALA A 428 -28.28 -15.66 -39.71
CA ALA A 428 -28.27 -14.83 -38.50
C ALA A 428 -29.28 -15.27 -37.42
N LEU A 429 -30.29 -16.09 -37.77
CA LEU A 429 -31.33 -16.55 -36.83
C LEU A 429 -31.00 -17.91 -36.18
N GLU A 430 -30.22 -18.76 -36.84
CA GLU A 430 -29.83 -20.09 -36.30
C GLU A 430 -28.57 -20.04 -35.41
N ALA A 431 -27.73 -18.99 -35.53
CA ALA A 431 -26.59 -18.75 -34.65
C ALA A 431 -26.98 -18.24 -33.25
N GLN A 432 -28.17 -17.68 -33.08
CA GLN A 432 -28.61 -17.05 -31.83
C GLN A 432 -29.26 -18.04 -30.84
N SER A 433 -29.59 -19.25 -31.28
CA SER A 433 -30.20 -20.30 -30.44
C SER A 433 -29.20 -21.32 -29.89
N SER A 434 -27.93 -21.28 -30.34
CA SER A 434 -26.87 -22.22 -29.95
C SER A 434 -25.75 -21.59 -29.11
N LEU A 435 -25.92 -20.32 -28.68
CA LEU A 435 -24.92 -19.53 -27.95
C LEU A 435 -25.37 -19.12 -26.53
N SER A 436 -26.47 -19.69 -26.01
CA SER A 436 -26.97 -19.39 -24.65
C SER A 436 -26.73 -20.49 -23.60
N ALA A 437 -25.92 -21.52 -23.90
CA ALA A 437 -25.64 -22.60 -22.94
C ALA A 437 -24.15 -22.94 -22.74
N LEU A 438 -23.20 -22.18 -23.31
CA LEU A 438 -21.75 -22.40 -23.16
C LEU A 438 -20.93 -21.10 -23.06
N SER A 439 -21.44 -20.07 -22.40
CA SER A 439 -20.64 -18.89 -22.01
C SER A 439 -20.89 -18.50 -20.55
N ALA A 440 -20.56 -19.43 -19.65
CA ALA A 440 -20.08 -19.06 -18.33
C ALA A 440 -18.55 -19.10 -18.40
N ASP A 441 -17.92 -18.00 -18.00
CA ASP A 441 -16.50 -17.62 -18.15
C ASP A 441 -16.08 -16.96 -19.48
N ALA A 442 -15.37 -15.85 -19.31
CA ALA A 442 -14.81 -14.92 -20.30
C ALA A 442 -15.78 -13.89 -20.91
N SER A 443 -16.21 -12.93 -20.09
CA SER A 443 -16.54 -11.59 -20.58
C SER A 443 -15.27 -10.95 -21.19
N PRO A 444 -15.33 -10.29 -22.36
CA PRO A 444 -14.33 -9.30 -22.71
C PRO A 444 -14.65 -8.08 -21.84
N HIS A 445 -14.11 -8.04 -20.62
CA HIS A 445 -14.06 -6.79 -19.90
C HIS A 445 -13.30 -5.82 -20.80
N LEU A 446 -14.01 -4.82 -21.33
CA LEU A 446 -13.38 -3.55 -21.68
C LEU A 446 -12.51 -3.21 -20.46
N LEU A 447 -11.19 -3.35 -20.62
CA LEU A 447 -10.19 -3.05 -19.58
C LEU A 447 -10.13 -1.53 -19.43
N THR A 448 -11.24 -0.96 -18.98
CA THR A 448 -11.33 0.42 -18.53
C THR A 448 -10.61 0.48 -17.21
N LEU A 449 -9.47 1.18 -17.19
CA LEU A 449 -8.85 1.64 -15.95
C LEU A 449 -9.97 2.23 -15.07
N PRO A 450 -10.13 1.76 -13.82
CA PRO A 450 -11.10 2.37 -12.92
C PRO A 450 -10.73 3.86 -12.81
N ILE A 451 -11.69 4.75 -13.11
CA ILE A 451 -11.49 6.18 -12.92
C ILE A 451 -11.59 6.42 -11.40
N PRO A 452 -10.55 6.95 -10.74
CA PRO A 452 -10.63 7.22 -9.31
C PRO A 452 -11.77 8.22 -9.06
N PRO A 453 -12.64 8.01 -8.06
CA PRO A 453 -13.57 9.05 -7.63
C PRO A 453 -12.79 10.32 -7.27
N LEU A 454 -13.36 11.49 -7.56
CA LEU A 454 -12.67 12.80 -7.51
C LEU A 454 -11.99 13.12 -6.16
N GLY A 455 -12.36 12.44 -5.08
CA GLY A 455 -11.71 12.55 -3.76
C GLY A 455 -10.45 11.71 -3.55
N LEU A 456 -10.11 10.79 -4.46
CA LEU A 456 -8.97 9.87 -4.33
C LEU A 456 -7.78 10.20 -5.23
N SER A 457 -7.96 11.08 -6.23
CA SER A 457 -6.98 11.37 -7.29
C SER A 457 -5.60 11.83 -6.81
N ALA A 458 -5.49 12.38 -5.59
CA ALA A 458 -4.22 12.82 -5.00
C ALA A 458 -3.23 11.67 -4.71
N HIS A 459 -3.72 10.44 -4.56
CA HIS A 459 -2.90 9.28 -4.18
C HIS A 459 -2.99 8.08 -5.16
N THR A 460 -3.75 8.20 -6.25
CA THR A 460 -3.90 7.12 -7.26
C THR A 460 -2.95 7.24 -8.45
N GLY A 461 -2.28 8.38 -8.64
CA GLY A 461 -1.39 8.62 -9.78
C GLY A 461 -0.32 7.53 -10.01
N PRO A 462 0.43 7.08 -8.97
CA PRO A 462 1.40 6.00 -9.12
C PRO A 462 0.76 4.65 -9.51
N ILE A 463 -0.45 4.36 -9.02
CA ILE A 463 -1.21 3.14 -9.35
C ILE A 463 -1.63 3.18 -10.83
N GLU A 464 -2.11 4.33 -11.30
CA GLU A 464 -2.50 4.53 -12.70
C GLU A 464 -1.29 4.42 -13.64
N LEU A 465 -0.14 4.96 -13.22
CA LEU A 465 1.11 4.85 -13.98
C LEU A 465 1.50 3.38 -14.14
N ALA A 466 1.54 2.60 -13.07
CA ALA A 466 1.88 1.17 -13.10
C ALA A 466 0.96 0.37 -14.05
N VAL A 467 -0.35 0.61 -13.99
CA VAL A 467 -1.33 -0.04 -14.89
C VAL A 467 -1.16 0.43 -16.33
N SER A 468 -0.85 1.71 -16.56
CA SER A 468 -0.64 2.27 -17.90
C SER A 468 0.60 1.69 -18.59
N THR A 469 1.71 1.49 -17.86
CA THR A 469 2.96 0.92 -18.36
C THR A 469 2.76 -0.51 -18.85
N VAL A 470 2.06 -1.35 -18.07
CA VAL A 470 1.78 -2.74 -18.49
C VAL A 470 0.81 -2.77 -19.69
N ARG A 471 -0.15 -1.84 -19.75
CA ARG A 471 -1.06 -1.70 -20.90
C ARG A 471 -0.34 -1.22 -22.17
N GLU A 472 0.71 -0.42 -22.04
CA GLU A 472 1.53 0.00 -23.18
C GLU A 472 2.40 -1.16 -23.68
N LEU A 473 2.99 -1.93 -22.76
CA LEU A 473 3.70 -3.16 -23.07
C LEU A 473 2.80 -4.17 -23.81
N ASP A 474 1.60 -4.41 -23.31
CA ASP A 474 0.58 -5.27 -23.94
C ASP A 474 0.24 -4.80 -25.37
N ARG A 475 0.02 -3.49 -25.57
CA ARG A 475 -0.27 -2.93 -26.91
C ARG A 475 0.88 -3.11 -27.89
N ILE A 476 2.12 -2.93 -27.45
CA ILE A 476 3.31 -3.09 -28.31
C ILE A 476 3.48 -4.56 -28.72
N LEU A 477 3.28 -5.48 -27.78
CA LEU A 477 3.35 -6.92 -28.06
C LEU A 477 2.19 -7.38 -28.95
N GLU A 478 0.98 -6.87 -28.72
CA GLU A 478 -0.19 -7.15 -29.54
C GLU A 478 -0.03 -6.65 -30.97
N ALA A 479 0.60 -5.49 -31.18
CA ALA A 479 0.93 -4.96 -32.50
C ALA A 479 1.97 -5.82 -33.24
N GLY A 480 2.89 -6.47 -32.51
CA GLY A 480 3.81 -7.47 -33.06
C GLY A 480 3.14 -8.81 -33.39
N ALA A 481 2.10 -9.17 -32.65
CA ALA A 481 1.36 -10.43 -32.82
C ALA A 481 0.24 -10.34 -33.88
N SER A 482 -0.39 -9.17 -34.01
CA SER A 482 -1.52 -8.88 -34.89
C SER A 482 -1.06 -8.37 -36.25
N ASP A 483 -0.50 -9.28 -37.06
CA ASP A 483 -0.49 -9.08 -38.50
C ASP A 483 -0.63 -10.44 -39.21
N GLY A 484 -1.75 -10.59 -39.91
CA GLY A 484 -2.09 -11.77 -40.72
C GLY A 484 -1.42 -11.76 -42.10
N GLY A 485 -0.43 -10.89 -42.31
CA GLY A 485 0.36 -10.78 -43.53
C GLY A 485 1.78 -11.38 -43.42
N PRO A 486 2.46 -11.66 -44.55
CA PRO A 486 3.77 -12.31 -44.59
C PRO A 486 4.96 -11.44 -44.13
N ALA A 487 4.73 -10.24 -43.62
CA ALA A 487 5.77 -9.34 -43.12
C ALA A 487 5.39 -8.78 -41.75
N ARG A 488 5.45 -9.63 -40.71
CA ARG A 488 5.24 -9.21 -39.33
C ARG A 488 6.28 -8.17 -38.93
N ARG A 489 5.82 -7.14 -38.23
CA ARG A 489 6.64 -5.99 -37.85
C ARG A 489 7.54 -6.36 -36.66
N PRO A 490 8.86 -6.09 -36.72
CA PRO A 490 9.73 -6.30 -35.57
C PRO A 490 9.29 -5.38 -34.44
N VAL A 491 9.17 -5.95 -33.24
CA VAL A 491 8.88 -5.19 -32.02
C VAL A 491 10.11 -4.38 -31.66
N ASP A 492 9.91 -3.10 -31.30
CA ASP A 492 11.00 -2.23 -30.86
C ASP A 492 11.54 -2.70 -29.50
N LEU A 493 12.68 -3.38 -29.56
CA LEU A 493 13.32 -4.01 -28.42
C LEU A 493 13.74 -3.01 -27.34
N GLU A 494 14.19 -1.81 -27.71
CA GLU A 494 14.63 -0.79 -26.75
C GLU A 494 13.43 -0.29 -25.96
N THR A 495 12.32 -0.01 -26.65
CA THR A 495 11.05 0.36 -26.01
C THR A 495 10.51 -0.76 -25.12
N VAL A 496 10.57 -2.03 -25.56
CA VAL A 496 10.14 -3.17 -24.73
C VAL A 496 11.01 -3.32 -23.48
N ARG A 497 12.34 -3.21 -23.58
CA ARG A 497 13.24 -3.28 -22.41
C ARG A 497 12.94 -2.17 -21.41
N ASN A 498 12.79 -0.94 -21.88
CA ASN A 498 12.46 0.21 -21.02
C ASN A 498 11.11 0.03 -20.31
N LEU A 499 10.08 -0.46 -21.01
CA LEU A 499 8.77 -0.73 -20.41
C LEU A 499 8.79 -1.92 -19.46
N VAL A 500 9.59 -2.95 -19.75
CA VAL A 500 9.81 -4.10 -18.86
C VAL A 500 10.47 -3.67 -17.56
N ASP A 501 11.54 -2.87 -17.63
CA ASP A 501 12.25 -2.38 -16.44
C ASP A 501 11.33 -1.48 -15.60
N THR A 502 10.60 -0.58 -16.26
CA THR A 502 9.62 0.32 -15.61
C THR A 502 8.48 -0.48 -14.98
N ALA A 503 7.93 -1.48 -15.68
CA ALA A 503 6.85 -2.32 -15.15
C ALA A 503 7.32 -3.14 -13.94
N ALA A 504 8.54 -3.67 -13.97
CA ALA A 504 9.11 -4.43 -12.86
C ALA A 504 9.39 -3.57 -11.61
N GLU A 505 9.83 -2.32 -11.80
CA GLU A 505 10.03 -1.37 -10.70
C GLU A 505 8.69 -0.95 -10.08
N GLU A 506 7.72 -0.56 -10.90
CA GLU A 506 6.39 -0.15 -10.45
C GLU A 506 5.64 -1.30 -9.78
N ALA A 507 5.78 -2.54 -10.26
CA ALA A 507 5.16 -3.73 -9.67
C ALA A 507 5.54 -3.99 -8.21
N ARG A 508 6.80 -3.70 -7.84
CA ARG A 508 7.31 -3.90 -6.47
C ARG A 508 6.67 -2.94 -5.49
N ASN A 509 6.43 -1.71 -5.92
CA ASN A 509 5.80 -0.68 -5.10
C ASN A 509 4.27 -0.76 -5.13
N LEU A 510 3.68 -1.31 -6.20
CA LEU A 510 2.24 -1.35 -6.41
C LEU A 510 1.47 -2.10 -5.31
N ALA A 511 2.00 -3.22 -4.79
CA ALA A 511 1.34 -3.98 -3.73
C ALA A 511 1.25 -3.19 -2.41
N GLU A 512 2.32 -2.47 -2.07
CA GLU A 512 2.37 -1.60 -0.90
C GLU A 512 1.48 -0.36 -1.08
N LEU A 513 1.48 0.23 -2.28
CA LEU A 513 0.63 1.37 -2.62
C LEU A 513 -0.86 1.02 -2.55
N LEU A 514 -1.27 -0.15 -3.08
CA LEU A 514 -2.65 -0.62 -3.02
C LEU A 514 -3.09 -0.96 -1.59
N HIS A 515 -2.21 -1.54 -0.78
CA HIS A 515 -2.51 -1.85 0.62
C HIS A 515 -2.62 -0.60 1.50
N ASN A 516 -1.78 0.41 1.25
CA ASN A 516 -1.74 1.64 2.03
C ASN A 516 -2.75 2.71 1.56
N LEU A 517 -3.35 2.55 0.38
CA LEU A 517 -4.29 3.51 -0.20
C LEU A 517 -5.42 3.91 0.76
N PRO A 518 -6.11 2.99 1.46
CA PRO A 518 -7.20 3.36 2.38
C PRO A 518 -6.71 4.15 3.60
N SER A 519 -5.47 3.92 4.04
CA SER A 519 -4.85 4.56 5.21
C SER A 519 -4.56 6.05 4.99
N HIS A 520 -4.58 6.53 3.75
CA HIS A 520 -4.41 7.95 3.42
C HIS A 520 -5.68 8.78 3.64
N TYR A 521 -6.81 8.14 3.92
CA TYR A 521 -8.10 8.81 4.09
C TYR A 521 -8.65 8.60 5.50
N SER A 522 -9.30 9.64 6.03
CA SER A 522 -9.88 9.61 7.39
C SER A 522 -11.41 9.55 7.39
N GLU A 523 -12.03 9.90 6.27
CA GLU A 523 -13.49 9.82 6.09
C GLU A 523 -13.88 8.41 5.62
N GLN A 524 -14.84 7.79 6.31
CA GLN A 524 -15.22 6.38 6.07
C GLN A 524 -15.59 6.10 4.61
N TRP A 525 -16.34 7.00 3.96
CA TRP A 525 -16.73 6.84 2.56
C TRP A 525 -15.54 6.90 1.58
N GLN A 526 -14.47 7.63 1.94
CA GLN A 526 -13.24 7.68 1.15
C GLN A 526 -12.40 6.42 1.37
N VAL A 527 -12.37 5.89 2.59
CA VAL A 527 -11.73 4.61 2.92
C VAL A 527 -12.39 3.47 2.14
N ASP A 528 -13.72 3.43 2.11
CA ASP A 528 -14.48 2.42 1.36
C ASP A 528 -14.24 2.57 -0.15
N ALA A 529 -14.28 3.79 -0.70
CA ALA A 529 -13.99 4.04 -2.10
C ALA A 529 -12.52 3.71 -2.49
N ALA A 530 -11.57 3.93 -1.58
CA ALA A 530 -10.17 3.57 -1.77
C ALA A 530 -9.95 2.06 -1.77
N ASN A 531 -10.66 1.32 -0.91
CA ASN A 531 -10.66 -0.14 -0.92
C ASN A 531 -11.21 -0.71 -2.24
N ASP A 532 -12.36 -0.19 -2.69
CA ASP A 532 -12.99 -0.61 -3.94
C ASP A 532 -12.11 -0.30 -5.16
N TYR A 533 -11.49 0.89 -5.18
CA TYR A 533 -10.54 1.28 -6.22
C TYR A 533 -9.29 0.40 -6.21
N ALA A 534 -8.70 0.13 -5.05
CA ALA A 534 -7.52 -0.71 -4.92
C ALA A 534 -7.79 -2.15 -5.40
N ALA A 535 -8.94 -2.71 -5.06
CA ALA A 535 -9.37 -4.02 -5.54
C ALA A 535 -9.55 -4.05 -7.07
N ALA A 536 -10.20 -3.02 -7.64
CA ALA A 536 -10.39 -2.90 -9.08
C ALA A 536 -9.06 -2.71 -9.84
N ALA A 537 -8.14 -1.90 -9.30
CA ALA A 537 -6.82 -1.68 -9.88
C ALA A 537 -5.95 -2.94 -9.84
N ALA A 538 -5.97 -3.68 -8.73
CA ALA A 538 -5.30 -4.98 -8.61
C ALA A 538 -5.82 -5.99 -9.64
N ALA A 539 -7.15 -6.09 -9.81
CA ALA A 539 -7.77 -6.98 -10.78
C ALA A 539 -7.42 -6.59 -12.23
N ALA A 540 -7.45 -5.29 -12.55
CA ALA A 540 -7.09 -4.79 -13.88
C ALA A 540 -5.61 -5.07 -14.20
N TYR A 541 -4.72 -4.85 -13.23
CA TYR A 541 -3.29 -5.12 -13.36
C TYR A 541 -3.00 -6.61 -13.57
N GLY A 542 -3.64 -7.49 -12.77
CA GLY A 542 -3.52 -8.95 -12.93
C GLY A 542 -4.04 -9.44 -14.30
N ALA A 543 -5.18 -8.91 -14.77
CA ALA A 543 -5.72 -9.25 -16.08
C ALA A 543 -4.79 -8.84 -17.24
N LEU A 544 -4.15 -7.67 -17.14
CA LEU A 544 -3.17 -7.21 -18.13
C LEU A 544 -1.94 -8.12 -18.18
N LEU A 545 -1.41 -8.56 -17.03
CA LEU A 545 -0.27 -9.50 -17.00
C LEU A 545 -0.62 -10.86 -17.64
N GLN A 546 -1.84 -11.35 -17.41
CA GLN A 546 -2.33 -12.58 -18.07
C GLN A 546 -2.43 -12.40 -19.60
N ARG A 547 -2.90 -11.23 -20.05
CA ARG A 547 -2.98 -10.91 -21.48
C ARG A 547 -1.58 -10.82 -22.12
N VAL A 548 -0.64 -10.13 -21.47
CA VAL A 548 0.77 -10.08 -21.88
C VAL A 548 1.34 -11.49 -21.98
N SER A 549 1.06 -12.37 -21.03
CA SER A 549 1.50 -13.78 -21.08
C SER A 549 0.89 -14.53 -22.28
N ALA A 550 -0.41 -14.34 -22.56
CA ALA A 550 -1.08 -14.99 -23.68
C ALA A 550 -0.56 -14.49 -25.05
N VAL A 551 -0.34 -13.18 -25.19
CA VAL A 551 0.24 -12.57 -26.40
C VAL A 551 1.69 -13.04 -26.58
N LEU A 552 2.46 -13.14 -25.51
CA LEU A 552 3.82 -13.67 -25.53
C LEU A 552 3.87 -15.13 -26.02
N GLU A 553 2.91 -15.96 -25.61
CA GLU A 553 2.79 -17.33 -26.13
C GLU A 553 2.44 -17.36 -27.63
N GLN A 554 1.57 -16.46 -28.08
CA GLN A 554 1.26 -16.34 -29.51
C GLN A 554 2.51 -15.92 -30.31
N LEU A 555 3.26 -14.93 -29.84
CA LEU A 555 4.52 -14.51 -30.44
C LEU A 555 5.52 -15.67 -30.51
N ARG A 556 5.65 -16.47 -29.45
CA ARG A 556 6.50 -17.68 -29.43
C ARG A 556 6.08 -18.74 -30.44
N ARG A 557 4.77 -18.93 -30.65
CA ARG A 557 4.24 -19.96 -31.58
C ARG A 557 4.42 -19.59 -33.04
N TYR A 558 4.48 -18.29 -33.36
CA TYR A 558 4.37 -17.83 -34.75
C TYR A 558 5.56 -16.97 -35.23
N ASP A 559 6.43 -16.46 -34.37
CA ASP A 559 7.55 -15.59 -34.75
C ASP A 559 8.74 -15.69 -33.78
N SER A 560 9.31 -16.90 -33.66
CA SER A 560 10.35 -17.19 -32.68
C SER A 560 11.73 -16.61 -33.00
N GLU A 561 11.99 -16.18 -34.24
CA GLU A 561 13.30 -15.67 -34.68
C GLU A 561 13.37 -14.14 -34.71
N THR A 562 12.34 -13.44 -35.20
CA THR A 562 12.37 -11.97 -35.36
C THR A 562 12.26 -11.23 -34.03
N ASN A 563 11.47 -11.76 -33.11
CA ASN A 563 11.14 -11.12 -31.83
C ASN A 563 11.74 -11.84 -30.62
N ALA A 564 12.72 -12.74 -30.84
CA ALA A 564 13.30 -13.62 -29.82
C ALA A 564 13.81 -12.87 -28.57
N GLU A 565 14.50 -11.75 -28.76
CA GLU A 565 15.05 -10.96 -27.66
C GLU A 565 13.98 -10.22 -26.86
N ALA A 566 12.94 -9.70 -27.53
CA ALA A 566 11.81 -9.06 -26.87
C ALA A 566 11.00 -10.09 -26.09
N ILE A 567 10.80 -11.29 -26.67
CA ILE A 567 10.13 -12.41 -26.02
C ILE A 567 10.90 -12.84 -24.76
N ALA A 568 12.24 -12.90 -24.83
CA ALA A 568 13.07 -13.28 -23.68
C ALA A 568 13.01 -12.24 -22.56
N ALA A 569 13.05 -10.94 -22.89
CA ALA A 569 12.96 -9.86 -21.91
C ALA A 569 11.62 -9.85 -21.15
N VAL A 570 10.50 -9.97 -21.89
CA VAL A 570 9.16 -10.00 -21.27
C VAL A 570 8.93 -11.30 -20.49
N ALA A 571 9.47 -12.42 -20.96
CA ALA A 571 9.40 -13.68 -20.21
C ALA A 571 10.12 -13.61 -18.87
N ALA A 572 11.34 -13.07 -18.86
CA ALA A 572 12.11 -12.87 -17.63
C ALA A 572 11.36 -11.96 -16.64
N MET A 573 10.79 -10.86 -17.14
CA MET A 573 9.95 -9.97 -16.33
C MET A 573 8.76 -10.70 -15.71
N LEU A 574 8.03 -11.52 -16.48
CA LEU A 574 6.87 -12.28 -15.99
C LEU A 574 7.27 -13.35 -14.96
N ASP A 575 8.40 -14.02 -15.14
CA ASP A 575 8.87 -15.07 -14.22
C ASP A 575 9.33 -14.52 -12.86
N ASP A 576 9.88 -13.30 -12.85
CA ASP A 576 10.29 -12.55 -11.67
C ASP A 576 9.17 -11.62 -11.12
N HIS A 577 8.00 -11.59 -11.77
CA HIS A 577 6.93 -10.66 -11.43
C HIS A 577 6.28 -11.01 -10.08
N PRO A 578 6.25 -10.09 -9.08
CA PRO A 578 5.74 -10.39 -7.74
C PRO A 578 4.26 -10.80 -7.72
N TRP A 579 3.49 -10.38 -8.72
CA TRP A 579 2.06 -10.64 -8.86
C TRP A 579 1.70 -11.94 -9.59
N ARG A 580 2.68 -12.73 -10.05
CA ARG A 580 2.43 -14.02 -10.73
C ARG A 580 2.46 -15.22 -9.79
N ARG A 581 2.96 -15.04 -8.57
CA ARG A 581 3.06 -16.08 -7.51
C ARG A 581 2.04 -15.91 -6.37
N ALA A 582 1.17 -14.90 -6.47
CA ALA A 582 0.18 -14.55 -5.46
C ALA A 582 -1.18 -15.22 -5.71
#